data_AF-A0A4Y9J946-F1
#
_entry.id   AF-A0A4Y9J946-F1
#
_cell.length_a   1.000
_cell.length_b   1.000
_cell.length_c   1.000
_cell.angle_alpha   90.00
_cell.angle_beta   90.00
_cell.angle_gamma   90.00
#
_symmetry.space_group_name_H-M   'P 1'
#
loop_
_entity.id
_entity.type
_entity.pdbx_description
1 polymer ?
#
loop_
_entity_poly.entity_id
_entity_poly.type
_entity_poly.pdbx_seq_one_letter_code
_entity_poly.pdbx_strand_id
1 'polypeptide(L)'
;MKQEYSYEIDNPILSSQTKQDLWETGFGLQKVDGLKPSLYMVELAKEQIVGKLSYEQVYQQITKYHEEIDDSTKEADIVSLRIVELLSRSGFKFAPVTLKAIHKDLFLGLLPQGVPLGEYRPYNLRKDEPILGGDSVIYDDYRTIAASLAYDFEQESQFNYQGKTLEEMVEHLQRFISGIWQIHPFGEGNTRTVTVFMIKYLRVLGFEIDNSPFKEKARYFRDALVLDNATVAKKNSIYLTRFFETILLDKHHLLSSRQMFEEVLGIEK
;
A
#
# COMPACT_ATOMS: atom_id res chain seq x y z
N MET A 1 16.86 -33.73 -28.12
CA MET A 1 15.68 -33.69 -27.22
C MET A 1 15.28 -32.24 -27.06
N LYS A 2 14.04 -31.87 -27.40
CA LYS A 2 13.48 -30.57 -26.99
C LYS A 2 13.12 -30.71 -25.52
N GLN A 3 13.67 -29.85 -24.68
CA GLN A 3 13.28 -29.75 -23.28
C GLN A 3 11.85 -29.21 -23.27
N GLU A 4 10.89 -30.01 -22.83
CA GLU A 4 9.52 -29.54 -22.58
C GLU A 4 9.54 -28.73 -21.30
N TYR A 5 9.27 -27.43 -21.40
CA TYR A 5 9.05 -26.57 -20.25
C TYR A 5 7.56 -26.60 -19.92
N SER A 6 7.20 -27.10 -18.75
CA SER A 6 5.84 -27.01 -18.21
C SER A 6 5.64 -25.62 -17.61
N TYR A 7 4.54 -24.97 -17.97
CA TYR A 7 4.10 -23.72 -17.33
C TYR A 7 3.25 -24.07 -16.11
N GLU A 8 3.61 -23.53 -14.95
CA GLU A 8 2.77 -23.60 -13.74
C GLU A 8 1.85 -22.37 -13.69
N ILE A 9 0.58 -22.58 -13.37
CA ILE A 9 -0.36 -21.47 -13.13
C ILE A 9 0.05 -20.81 -11.81
N ASP A 10 0.20 -19.49 -11.80
CA ASP A 10 0.48 -18.67 -10.61
C ASP A 10 -0.70 -18.73 -9.62
N ASN A 11 -0.78 -19.83 -8.88
CA ASN A 11 -1.69 -20.05 -7.79
C ASN A 11 -0.89 -20.70 -6.64
N PRO A 12 -0.01 -19.92 -5.99
CA PRO A 12 0.92 -20.51 -5.05
C PRO A 12 0.16 -21.12 -3.88
N ILE A 13 0.45 -22.38 -3.60
CA ILE A 13 0.02 -23.03 -2.36
C ILE A 13 0.87 -22.39 -1.24
N LEU A 14 0.38 -21.28 -0.72
CA LEU A 14 1.04 -20.56 0.37
C LEU A 14 0.87 -21.32 1.68
N SER A 15 1.91 -21.29 2.51
CA SER A 15 1.84 -21.79 3.88
C SER A 15 0.78 -21.03 4.69
N SER A 16 0.23 -21.66 5.73
CA SER A 16 -0.72 -20.99 6.62
C SER A 16 -0.11 -19.74 7.27
N GLN A 17 1.18 -19.78 7.61
CA GLN A 17 1.89 -18.61 8.15
C GLN A 17 1.92 -17.46 7.13
N THR A 18 2.31 -17.74 5.89
CA THR A 18 2.34 -16.72 4.84
C THR A 18 0.95 -16.13 4.58
N LYS A 19 -0.10 -16.98 4.55
CA LYS A 19 -1.48 -16.48 4.43
C LYS A 19 -1.87 -15.60 5.61
N GLN A 20 -1.52 -15.99 6.82
CA GLN A 20 -1.77 -15.19 8.02
C GLN A 20 -1.10 -13.81 7.91
N ASP A 21 0.18 -13.75 7.56
CA ASP A 21 0.91 -12.50 7.43
C ASP A 21 0.29 -11.58 6.37
N LEU A 22 -0.16 -12.15 5.24
CA LEU A 22 -0.86 -11.41 4.20
C LEU A 22 -2.21 -10.86 4.68
N TRP A 23 -3.03 -11.67 5.38
CA TRP A 23 -4.30 -11.22 5.95
C TRP A 23 -4.11 -10.11 6.98
N GLU A 24 -3.13 -10.25 7.86
CA GLU A 24 -2.80 -9.25 8.86
C GLU A 24 -2.32 -7.94 8.21
N THR A 25 -1.55 -8.03 7.11
CA THR A 25 -1.17 -6.89 6.28
C THR A 25 -2.39 -6.23 5.65
N GLY A 26 -3.27 -7.01 5.00
CA GLY A 26 -4.49 -6.52 4.36
C GLY A 26 -5.41 -5.79 5.33
N PHE A 27 -5.63 -6.35 6.52
CA PHE A 27 -6.41 -5.72 7.59
C PHE A 27 -5.73 -4.47 8.16
N GLY A 28 -4.40 -4.51 8.35
CA GLY A 28 -3.63 -3.37 8.84
C GLY A 28 -3.73 -2.14 7.95
N LEU A 29 -3.66 -2.35 6.63
CA LEU A 29 -3.71 -1.28 5.64
C LEU A 29 -5.06 -0.56 5.57
N GLN A 30 -6.15 -1.12 6.10
CA GLN A 30 -7.43 -0.41 6.17
C GLN A 30 -7.38 0.75 7.19
N LYS A 31 -6.51 0.65 8.21
CA LYS A 31 -6.35 1.68 9.24
C LYS A 31 -5.79 3.00 8.70
N VAL A 32 -5.22 2.99 7.49
CA VAL A 32 -4.77 4.19 6.75
C VAL A 32 -5.90 5.21 6.65
N ASP A 33 -7.11 4.75 6.36
CA ASP A 33 -8.31 5.56 6.20
C ASP A 33 -9.24 5.48 7.42
N GLY A 34 -8.72 4.99 8.57
CA GLY A 34 -9.50 4.80 9.79
C GLY A 34 -10.53 3.67 9.71
N LEU A 35 -10.47 2.84 8.67
CA LEU A 35 -11.40 1.74 8.45
C LEU A 35 -11.00 0.50 9.26
N LYS A 36 -12.00 -0.34 9.56
CA LYS A 36 -11.82 -1.61 10.26
C LYS A 36 -12.63 -2.71 9.58
N PRO A 37 -12.03 -3.88 9.33
CA PRO A 37 -12.75 -5.05 8.85
C PRO A 37 -13.85 -5.50 9.83
N SER A 38 -14.91 -6.13 9.31
CA SER A 38 -15.95 -6.75 10.12
C SER A 38 -15.42 -7.96 10.89
N LEU A 39 -16.11 -8.31 11.99
CA LEU A 39 -15.81 -9.55 12.70
C LEU A 39 -16.03 -10.78 11.81
N TYR A 40 -17.02 -10.73 10.92
CA TYR A 40 -17.30 -11.83 10.00
C TYR A 40 -16.15 -12.07 9.03
N MET A 41 -15.57 -11.01 8.48
CA MET A 41 -14.41 -11.10 7.60
C MET A 41 -13.18 -11.70 8.33
N VAL A 42 -12.99 -11.37 9.61
CA VAL A 42 -11.93 -11.97 10.43
C VAL A 42 -12.11 -13.48 10.58
N GLU A 43 -13.34 -13.97 10.75
CA GLU A 43 -13.62 -15.41 10.79
C GLU A 43 -13.41 -16.08 9.43
N LEU A 44 -13.87 -15.46 8.33
CA LEU A 44 -13.62 -15.97 6.98
C LEU A 44 -12.13 -16.08 6.66
N ALA A 45 -11.33 -15.10 7.08
CA ALA A 45 -9.89 -15.12 6.91
C ALA A 45 -9.24 -16.30 7.65
N LYS A 46 -9.66 -16.61 8.89
CA LYS A 46 -9.15 -17.76 9.65
C LYS A 46 -9.41 -19.08 8.91
N GLU A 47 -10.61 -19.26 8.38
CA GLU A 47 -11.00 -20.46 7.63
C GLU A 47 -10.23 -20.55 6.29
N GLN A 48 -9.94 -19.42 5.64
CA GLN A 48 -9.12 -19.36 4.43
C GLN A 48 -7.64 -19.68 4.71
N ILE A 49 -7.09 -19.19 5.82
CA ILE A 49 -5.70 -19.44 6.25
C ILE A 49 -5.45 -20.93 6.40
N VAL A 50 -6.37 -21.66 7.05
CA VAL A 50 -6.27 -23.12 7.25
C VAL A 50 -6.70 -23.94 6.02
N GLY A 51 -7.06 -23.28 4.91
CA GLY A 51 -7.38 -23.93 3.64
C GLY A 51 -8.79 -24.51 3.53
N LYS A 52 -9.70 -24.19 4.46
CA LYS A 52 -11.11 -24.63 4.39
C LYS A 52 -11.92 -23.81 3.37
N LEU A 53 -11.54 -22.56 3.14
CA LEU A 53 -12.13 -21.69 2.13
C LEU A 53 -11.08 -21.27 1.09
N SER A 54 -11.50 -21.18 -0.16
CA SER A 54 -10.79 -20.46 -1.22
C SER A 54 -11.07 -18.94 -1.14
N TYR A 55 -10.25 -18.13 -1.81
CA TYR A 55 -10.51 -16.69 -1.92
C TYR A 55 -11.87 -16.37 -2.55
N GLU A 56 -12.28 -17.14 -3.56
CA GLU A 56 -13.59 -17.00 -4.21
C GLU A 56 -14.74 -17.27 -3.23
N GLN A 57 -14.64 -18.33 -2.41
CA GLN A 57 -15.66 -18.63 -1.41
C GLN A 57 -15.72 -17.57 -0.30
N VAL A 58 -14.58 -16.97 0.08
CA VAL A 58 -14.56 -15.81 0.97
C VAL A 58 -15.28 -14.64 0.32
N TYR A 59 -14.97 -14.32 -0.95
CA TYR A 59 -15.60 -13.24 -1.70
C TYR A 59 -17.13 -13.39 -1.79
N GLN A 60 -17.61 -14.59 -2.14
CA GLN A 60 -19.05 -14.87 -2.23
C GLN A 60 -19.76 -14.67 -0.89
N GLN A 61 -19.17 -15.18 0.20
CA GLN A 61 -19.76 -15.05 1.54
C GLN A 61 -19.76 -13.62 2.04
N ILE A 62 -18.66 -12.88 1.85
CA ILE A 62 -18.58 -11.50 2.33
C ILE A 62 -19.46 -10.56 1.50
N THR A 63 -19.60 -10.80 0.19
CA THR A 63 -20.52 -10.04 -0.66
C THR A 63 -21.96 -10.22 -0.18
N LYS A 64 -22.38 -11.47 0.06
CA LYS A 64 -23.71 -11.77 0.60
C LYS A 64 -23.94 -11.11 1.97
N TYR A 65 -22.94 -11.13 2.85
CA TYR A 65 -23.00 -10.45 4.15
C TYR A 65 -23.28 -8.95 4.01
N HIS A 66 -22.62 -8.25 3.09
CA HIS A 66 -22.86 -6.83 2.88
C HIS A 66 -24.19 -6.52 2.18
N GLU A 67 -24.72 -7.44 1.38
CA GLU A 67 -26.06 -7.30 0.77
C GLU A 67 -27.19 -7.45 1.80
N GLU A 68 -27.01 -8.32 2.80
CA GLU A 68 -28.09 -8.71 3.71
C GLU A 68 -28.00 -8.12 5.13
N ILE A 69 -26.79 -7.78 5.60
CA ILE A 69 -26.53 -7.55 7.03
C ILE A 69 -25.95 -6.16 7.31
N ASP A 70 -24.77 -5.83 6.80
CA ASP A 70 -24.08 -4.58 7.13
C ASP A 70 -23.14 -4.14 6.02
N ASP A 71 -23.42 -3.01 5.38
CA ASP A 71 -22.60 -2.46 4.29
C ASP A 71 -21.49 -1.51 4.81
N SER A 72 -21.47 -1.16 6.11
CA SER A 72 -20.58 -0.13 6.67
C SER A 72 -19.10 -0.52 6.69
N THR A 73 -18.80 -1.82 6.63
CA THR A 73 -17.44 -2.39 6.65
C THR A 73 -16.99 -2.91 5.29
N LYS A 74 -17.84 -2.76 4.26
CA LYS A 74 -17.65 -3.38 2.94
C LYS A 74 -16.34 -3.06 2.27
N GLU A 75 -15.96 -1.79 2.27
CA GLU A 75 -14.70 -1.39 1.67
C GLU A 75 -13.53 -2.06 2.39
N ALA A 76 -13.51 -2.01 3.73
CA ALA A 76 -12.44 -2.60 4.52
C ALA A 76 -12.30 -4.10 4.26
N ASP A 77 -13.41 -4.82 4.20
CA ASP A 77 -13.42 -6.27 4.03
C ASP A 77 -13.01 -6.70 2.63
N ILE A 78 -13.64 -6.12 1.60
CA ILE A 78 -13.37 -6.47 0.20
C ILE A 78 -11.96 -6.03 -0.22
N VAL A 79 -11.52 -4.83 0.19
CA VAL A 79 -10.15 -4.36 -0.12
C VAL A 79 -9.12 -5.23 0.60
N SER A 80 -9.37 -5.68 1.83
CA SER A 80 -8.45 -6.58 2.54
C SER A 80 -8.27 -7.89 1.78
N LEU A 81 -9.36 -8.53 1.35
CA LEU A 81 -9.30 -9.74 0.51
C LEU A 81 -8.47 -9.52 -0.76
N ARG A 82 -8.73 -8.42 -1.47
CA ARG A 82 -8.04 -8.09 -2.73
C ARG A 82 -6.55 -7.80 -2.53
N ILE A 83 -6.17 -7.17 -1.42
CA ILE A 83 -4.76 -7.01 -1.04
C ILE A 83 -4.11 -8.38 -0.86
N VAL A 84 -4.74 -9.29 -0.10
CA VAL A 84 -4.20 -10.64 0.11
C VAL A 84 -4.02 -11.35 -1.22
N GLU A 85 -5.05 -11.40 -2.06
CA GLU A 85 -4.96 -12.04 -3.37
C GLU A 85 -3.87 -11.47 -4.26
N LEU A 86 -3.75 -10.14 -4.33
CA LEU A 86 -2.70 -9.49 -5.11
C LEU A 86 -1.33 -9.88 -4.57
N LEU A 87 -1.11 -9.79 -3.25
CA LEU A 87 0.17 -10.11 -2.64
C LEU A 87 0.49 -11.61 -2.62
N SER A 88 -0.51 -12.48 -2.81
CA SER A 88 -0.30 -13.91 -3.00
C SER A 88 0.25 -14.26 -4.38
N ARG A 89 -0.06 -13.47 -5.42
CA ARG A 89 0.38 -13.74 -6.81
C ARG A 89 1.82 -13.27 -7.05
N SER A 90 2.60 -14.03 -7.81
CA SER A 90 3.98 -13.68 -8.20
C SER A 90 4.05 -12.68 -9.37
N GLY A 91 3.01 -12.64 -10.21
CA GLY A 91 2.93 -11.71 -11.33
C GLY A 91 3.13 -10.24 -10.91
N PHE A 92 4.11 -9.58 -11.52
CA PHE A 92 4.39 -8.15 -11.35
C PHE A 92 5.11 -7.59 -12.57
N LYS A 93 4.80 -6.33 -12.90
CA LYS A 93 5.55 -5.53 -13.87
C LYS A 93 5.92 -4.20 -13.23
N PHE A 94 7.18 -3.81 -13.31
CA PHE A 94 7.60 -2.47 -12.94
C PHE A 94 7.21 -1.47 -14.03
N ALA A 95 6.05 -0.84 -13.89
CA ALA A 95 5.55 0.18 -14.82
C ALA A 95 4.38 0.99 -14.20
N PRO A 96 4.13 2.23 -14.65
CA PRO A 96 3.00 3.05 -14.16
C PRO A 96 1.63 2.39 -14.34
N VAL A 97 1.45 1.57 -15.39
CA VAL A 97 0.21 0.82 -15.63
C VAL A 97 -0.12 -0.17 -14.50
N THR A 98 0.89 -0.65 -13.77
CA THR A 98 0.70 -1.56 -12.64
C THR A 98 0.00 -0.86 -11.48
N LEU A 99 0.24 0.45 -11.26
CA LEU A 99 -0.51 1.24 -10.28
C LEU A 99 -2.00 1.29 -10.64
N LYS A 100 -2.33 1.52 -11.92
CA LYS A 100 -3.71 1.52 -12.42
C LYS A 100 -4.40 0.17 -12.23
N ALA A 101 -3.69 -0.91 -12.55
CA ALA A 101 -4.21 -2.28 -12.40
C ALA A 101 -4.47 -2.61 -10.93
N ILE A 102 -3.51 -2.34 -10.03
CA ILE A 102 -3.68 -2.53 -8.59
C ILE A 102 -4.87 -1.72 -8.08
N HIS A 103 -4.95 -0.42 -8.41
CA HIS A 103 -6.05 0.42 -7.97
C HIS A 103 -7.42 -0.11 -8.45
N LYS A 104 -7.51 -0.52 -9.72
CA LYS A 104 -8.73 -1.12 -10.27
C LYS A 104 -9.13 -2.38 -9.51
N ASP A 105 -8.18 -3.28 -9.28
CA ASP A 105 -8.43 -4.54 -8.58
C ASP A 105 -8.88 -4.29 -7.15
N LEU A 106 -8.21 -3.39 -6.43
CA LEU A 106 -8.56 -3.05 -5.05
C LEU A 106 -9.96 -2.44 -4.92
N PHE A 107 -10.33 -1.52 -5.81
CA PHE A 107 -11.49 -0.64 -5.58
C PHE A 107 -12.69 -0.84 -6.51
N LEU A 108 -12.67 -1.88 -7.37
CA LEU A 108 -13.79 -2.19 -8.26
C LEU A 108 -15.11 -2.33 -7.47
N GLY A 109 -16.08 -1.47 -7.79
CA GLY A 109 -17.41 -1.44 -7.17
C GLY A 109 -17.47 -0.80 -5.77
N LEU A 110 -16.40 -0.14 -5.33
CA LEU A 110 -16.30 0.43 -3.97
C LEU A 110 -16.13 1.95 -3.94
N LEU A 111 -15.62 2.54 -5.02
CA LEU A 111 -15.35 3.98 -5.05
C LEU A 111 -16.65 4.81 -5.07
N PRO A 112 -16.65 5.99 -4.45
CA PRO A 112 -17.75 6.94 -4.57
C PRO A 112 -18.06 7.30 -6.03
N GLN A 113 -19.31 7.69 -6.28
CA GLN A 113 -19.73 8.13 -7.60
C GLN A 113 -18.86 9.30 -8.10
N GLY A 114 -18.35 9.19 -9.33
CA GLY A 114 -17.53 10.21 -9.96
C GLY A 114 -16.01 10.07 -9.73
N VAL A 115 -15.58 9.16 -8.85
CA VAL A 115 -14.16 8.83 -8.70
C VAL A 115 -13.74 7.83 -9.78
N PRO A 116 -12.73 8.13 -10.63
CA PRO A 116 -12.30 7.21 -11.67
C PRO A 116 -11.69 5.93 -11.11
N LEU A 117 -12.15 4.78 -11.62
CA LEU A 117 -11.62 3.47 -11.23
C LEU A 117 -10.44 3.06 -12.11
N GLY A 118 -9.25 2.97 -11.51
CA GLY A 118 -8.05 2.49 -12.21
C GLY A 118 -7.55 3.49 -13.26
N GLU A 119 -8.01 4.73 -13.20
CA GLU A 119 -7.65 5.80 -14.10
C GLU A 119 -7.16 7.00 -13.30
N TYR A 120 -6.30 7.80 -13.91
CA TYR A 120 -5.80 9.01 -13.25
C TYR A 120 -6.92 10.03 -13.07
N ARG A 121 -6.90 10.76 -11.96
CA ARG A 121 -7.88 11.82 -11.68
C ARG A 121 -7.83 12.89 -12.78
N PRO A 122 -8.98 13.39 -13.27
CA PRO A 122 -9.02 14.47 -14.26
C PRO A 122 -9.14 15.86 -13.61
N TYR A 123 -8.73 16.00 -12.34
CA TYR A 123 -8.87 17.24 -11.56
C TYR A 123 -7.73 17.39 -10.55
N ASN A 124 -7.42 18.64 -10.18
CA ASN A 124 -6.54 18.94 -9.05
C ASN A 124 -7.29 18.79 -7.73
N LEU A 125 -6.58 18.40 -6.68
CA LEU A 125 -7.16 18.21 -5.35
C LEU A 125 -6.33 18.89 -4.28
N ARG A 126 -7.01 19.22 -3.18
CA ARG A 126 -6.42 19.64 -1.91
C ARG A 126 -6.95 18.66 -0.86
N LYS A 127 -6.08 18.18 0.03
CA LYS A 127 -6.47 17.27 1.10
C LYS A 127 -6.00 17.82 2.42
N ASP A 128 -6.91 17.95 3.38
CA ASP A 128 -6.54 18.40 4.72
C ASP A 128 -5.78 17.28 5.44
N GLU A 129 -4.56 17.60 5.86
CA GLU A 129 -3.65 16.68 6.51
C GLU A 129 -3.54 16.99 8.01
N PRO A 130 -4.10 16.15 8.91
CA PRO A 130 -4.06 16.43 10.34
C PRO A 130 -2.63 16.58 10.89
N ILE A 131 -1.68 15.78 10.39
CA ILE A 131 -0.27 15.85 10.80
C ILE A 131 0.40 17.16 10.37
N LEU A 132 -0.18 17.88 9.40
CA LEU A 132 0.27 19.21 8.98
C LEU A 132 -0.58 20.35 9.59
N GLY A 133 -1.46 20.05 10.55
CA GLY A 133 -2.37 21.04 11.15
C GLY A 133 -3.47 21.51 10.18
N GLY A 134 -3.89 20.67 9.24
CA GLY A 134 -4.95 20.98 8.25
C GLY A 134 -4.45 21.56 6.93
N ASP A 135 -3.14 21.74 6.77
CA ASP A 135 -2.54 22.04 5.46
C ASP A 135 -2.58 20.81 4.53
N SER A 136 -2.28 21.02 3.25
CA SER A 136 -2.20 19.95 2.25
C SER A 136 -0.78 19.77 1.77
N VAL A 137 -0.42 18.54 1.40
CA VAL A 137 0.68 18.29 0.46
C VAL A 137 0.34 18.95 -0.88
N ILE A 138 1.37 19.41 -1.59
CA ILE A 138 1.23 19.86 -2.98
C ILE A 138 1.32 18.62 -3.86
N TYR A 139 0.18 18.18 -4.37
CA TYR A 139 0.09 17.06 -5.30
C TYR A 139 0.27 17.54 -6.74
N ASP A 140 0.60 16.61 -7.64
CA ASP A 140 0.88 16.94 -9.04
C ASP A 140 -0.36 17.49 -9.77
N ASP A 141 -0.14 18.31 -10.80
CA ASP A 141 -1.24 18.78 -11.64
C ASP A 141 -1.81 17.58 -12.42
N TYR A 142 -3.14 17.49 -12.52
CA TYR A 142 -3.80 16.34 -13.14
C TYR A 142 -3.37 16.11 -14.60
N ARG A 143 -2.94 17.17 -15.29
CA ARG A 143 -2.46 17.11 -16.68
C ARG A 143 -1.06 16.49 -16.80
N THR A 144 -0.27 16.51 -15.73
CA THR A 144 1.12 16.04 -15.72
C THR A 144 1.30 14.67 -15.09
N ILE A 145 0.33 14.15 -14.32
CA ILE A 145 0.39 12.85 -13.63
C ILE A 145 1.04 11.74 -14.47
N ALA A 146 0.59 11.56 -15.71
CA ALA A 146 1.09 10.49 -16.58
C ALA A 146 2.57 10.70 -16.95
N ALA A 147 2.97 11.94 -17.24
CA ALA A 147 4.34 12.28 -17.58
C ALA A 147 5.27 12.19 -16.36
N SER A 148 4.81 12.65 -15.19
CA SER A 148 5.57 12.58 -13.93
C SER A 148 5.80 11.13 -13.51
N LEU A 149 4.78 10.27 -13.58
CA LEU A 149 4.96 8.84 -13.30
C LEU A 149 5.90 8.17 -14.32
N ALA A 150 5.78 8.51 -15.61
CA ALA A 150 6.69 7.98 -16.61
C ALA A 150 8.15 8.39 -16.32
N TYR A 151 8.37 9.65 -15.92
CA TYR A 151 9.68 10.16 -15.55
C TYR A 151 10.25 9.43 -14.31
N ASP A 152 9.49 9.36 -13.21
CA ASP A 152 9.95 8.73 -11.96
C ASP A 152 10.27 7.23 -12.15
N PHE A 153 9.44 6.50 -12.90
CA PHE A 153 9.70 5.09 -13.21
C PHE A 153 10.92 4.91 -14.13
N GLU A 154 11.12 5.81 -15.10
CA GLU A 154 12.32 5.77 -15.94
C GLU A 154 13.58 6.00 -15.10
N GLN A 155 13.58 6.99 -14.20
CA GLN A 155 14.70 7.28 -13.31
C GLN A 155 15.04 6.10 -12.39
N GLU A 156 14.02 5.49 -11.77
CA GLU A 156 14.19 4.28 -10.95
C GLU A 156 14.73 3.11 -11.78
N SER A 157 14.23 2.89 -13.00
CA SER A 157 14.72 1.80 -13.86
C SER A 157 16.19 1.93 -14.27
N GLN A 158 16.72 3.15 -14.25
CA GLN A 158 18.12 3.45 -14.56
C GLN A 158 19.03 3.36 -13.33
N PHE A 159 18.47 3.26 -12.12
CA PHE A 159 19.26 3.16 -10.90
C PHE A 159 19.93 1.79 -10.80
N ASN A 160 21.26 1.80 -10.68
CA ASN A 160 22.03 0.58 -10.48
C ASN A 160 22.18 0.26 -9.00
N TYR A 161 21.42 -0.73 -8.54
CA TYR A 161 21.53 -1.28 -7.19
C TYR A 161 22.86 -2.01 -6.94
N GLN A 162 23.54 -2.51 -7.96
CA GLN A 162 24.76 -3.30 -7.78
C GLN A 162 25.90 -2.46 -7.15
N GLY A 163 26.49 -3.00 -6.08
CA GLY A 163 27.61 -2.35 -5.38
C GLY A 163 27.20 -1.23 -4.41
N LYS A 164 25.90 -1.00 -4.23
CA LYS A 164 25.36 -0.11 -3.20
C LYS A 164 25.27 -0.80 -1.84
N THR A 165 25.43 -0.04 -0.76
CA THR A 165 25.09 -0.56 0.57
C THR A 165 23.58 -0.68 0.70
N LEU A 166 23.12 -1.51 1.63
CA LEU A 166 21.69 -1.70 1.85
C LEU A 166 21.02 -0.38 2.21
N GLU A 167 21.67 0.46 3.02
CA GLU A 167 21.20 1.81 3.38
C GLU A 167 21.03 2.72 2.15
N GLU A 168 22.00 2.74 1.23
CA GLU A 168 21.89 3.54 0.00
C GLU A 168 20.71 3.08 -0.87
N MET A 169 20.49 1.76 -0.95
CA MET A 169 19.35 1.20 -1.67
C MET A 169 18.02 1.58 -1.02
N VAL A 170 17.93 1.46 0.31
CA VAL A 170 16.72 1.80 1.09
C VAL A 170 16.41 3.29 0.97
N GLU A 171 17.42 4.15 1.03
CA GLU A 171 17.23 5.59 0.85
C GLU A 171 16.72 5.91 -0.57
N HIS A 172 17.25 5.25 -1.60
CA HIS A 172 16.77 5.42 -2.98
C HIS A 172 15.30 4.98 -3.11
N LEU A 173 14.98 3.78 -2.62
CA LEU A 173 13.63 3.22 -2.63
C LEU A 173 12.62 4.10 -1.90
N GLN A 174 13.00 4.63 -0.73
CA GLN A 174 12.17 5.59 0.00
C GLN A 174 11.80 6.79 -0.88
N ARG A 175 12.79 7.40 -1.55
CA ARG A 175 12.55 8.57 -2.40
C ARG A 175 11.62 8.24 -3.57
N PHE A 176 11.83 7.12 -4.25
CA PHE A 176 10.97 6.69 -5.35
C PHE A 176 9.53 6.44 -4.89
N ILE A 177 9.33 5.66 -3.82
CA ILE A 177 7.98 5.38 -3.30
C ILE A 177 7.29 6.65 -2.81
N SER A 178 8.03 7.53 -2.14
CA SER A 178 7.50 8.83 -1.69
C SER A 178 7.07 9.70 -2.87
N GLY A 179 7.88 9.77 -3.94
CA GLY A 179 7.60 10.54 -5.16
C GLY A 179 6.32 10.06 -5.86
N ILE A 180 6.18 8.76 -6.11
CA ILE A 180 4.97 8.22 -6.76
C ILE A 180 3.71 8.42 -5.90
N TRP A 181 3.86 8.44 -4.57
CA TRP A 181 2.77 8.78 -3.66
C TRP A 181 2.41 10.28 -3.72
N GLN A 182 3.41 11.16 -3.79
CA GLN A 182 3.24 12.61 -3.91
C GLN A 182 2.55 13.02 -5.22
N ILE A 183 2.76 12.28 -6.31
CA ILE A 183 2.03 12.53 -7.56
C ILE A 183 0.50 12.39 -7.32
N HIS A 184 0.11 11.50 -6.42
CA HIS A 184 -1.29 11.25 -6.01
C HIS A 184 -2.20 11.02 -7.22
N PRO A 185 -1.92 9.99 -8.04
CA PRO A 185 -2.53 9.82 -9.36
C PRO A 185 -4.04 9.55 -9.33
N PHE A 186 -4.58 8.99 -8.26
CA PHE A 186 -5.99 8.61 -8.17
C PHE A 186 -6.80 9.59 -7.32
N GLY A 187 -8.12 9.59 -7.49
CA GLY A 187 -9.01 10.41 -6.66
C GLY A 187 -9.04 9.96 -5.20
N GLU A 188 -8.96 8.65 -4.97
CA GLU A 188 -8.93 8.01 -3.65
C GLU A 188 -8.03 6.76 -3.70
N GLY A 189 -7.74 6.13 -2.55
CA GLY A 189 -7.05 4.84 -2.53
C GLY A 189 -5.54 4.86 -2.86
N ASN A 190 -4.91 6.04 -2.97
CA ASN A 190 -3.50 6.18 -3.34
C ASN A 190 -2.56 5.42 -2.40
N THR A 191 -2.68 5.60 -1.08
CA THR A 191 -1.77 4.96 -0.11
C THR A 191 -1.85 3.43 -0.20
N ARG A 192 -3.05 2.84 -0.20
CA ARG A 192 -3.21 1.38 -0.30
C ARG A 192 -2.67 0.83 -1.64
N THR A 193 -2.91 1.55 -2.74
CA THR A 193 -2.38 1.19 -4.06
C THR A 193 -0.86 1.21 -4.09
N VAL A 194 -0.25 2.32 -3.65
CA VAL A 194 1.21 2.50 -3.62
C VAL A 194 1.87 1.49 -2.69
N THR A 195 1.27 1.18 -1.53
CA THR A 195 1.82 0.17 -0.62
C THR A 195 1.83 -1.23 -1.24
N VAL A 196 0.76 -1.65 -1.91
CA VAL A 196 0.73 -2.97 -2.59
C VAL A 196 1.76 -3.01 -3.73
N PHE A 197 1.88 -1.92 -4.49
CA PHE A 197 2.91 -1.78 -5.52
C PHE A 197 4.32 -1.89 -4.91
N MET A 198 4.60 -1.15 -3.84
CA MET A 198 5.87 -1.15 -3.13
C MET A 198 6.24 -2.55 -2.64
N ILE A 199 5.33 -3.24 -1.95
CA ILE A 199 5.60 -4.59 -1.41
C ILE A 199 5.95 -5.55 -2.56
N LYS A 200 5.21 -5.49 -3.68
CA LYS A 200 5.51 -6.33 -4.85
C LYS A 200 6.84 -5.95 -5.50
N TYR A 201 7.14 -4.67 -5.62
CA TYR A 201 8.37 -4.19 -6.22
C TYR A 201 9.60 -4.61 -5.40
N LEU A 202 9.57 -4.39 -4.09
CA LEU A 202 10.62 -4.81 -3.16
C LEU A 202 10.89 -6.32 -3.25
N ARG A 203 9.85 -7.15 -3.32
CA ARG A 203 10.00 -8.61 -3.52
C ARG A 203 10.68 -8.94 -4.84
N VAL A 204 10.37 -8.22 -5.92
CA VAL A 204 11.01 -8.41 -7.23
C VAL A 204 12.49 -8.00 -7.21
N LEU A 205 12.84 -6.99 -6.43
CA LEU A 205 14.24 -6.62 -6.17
C LEU A 205 14.97 -7.62 -5.24
N GLY A 206 14.27 -8.61 -4.68
CA GLY A 206 14.85 -9.64 -3.83
C GLY A 206 14.95 -9.27 -2.35
N PHE A 207 14.28 -8.20 -1.90
CA PHE A 207 14.23 -7.86 -0.48
C PHE A 207 13.31 -8.83 0.28
N GLU A 208 13.78 -9.27 1.45
CA GLU A 208 12.91 -9.80 2.50
C GLU A 208 12.29 -8.62 3.25
N ILE A 209 10.98 -8.62 3.41
CA ILE A 209 10.23 -7.48 3.97
C ILE A 209 9.55 -7.95 5.25
N ASP A 210 9.80 -7.24 6.36
CA ASP A 210 8.93 -7.36 7.53
C ASP A 210 7.62 -6.62 7.27
N ASN A 211 6.51 -7.37 7.15
CA ASN A 211 5.19 -6.78 6.94
C ASN A 211 4.50 -6.36 8.24
N SER A 212 5.08 -6.68 9.41
CA SER A 212 4.52 -6.34 10.73
C SER A 212 4.21 -4.83 10.89
N PRO A 213 5.02 -3.89 10.34
CA PRO A 213 4.69 -2.47 10.46
C PRO A 213 3.47 -2.06 9.64
N PHE A 214 3.11 -2.76 8.55
CA PHE A 214 1.86 -2.50 7.83
C PHE A 214 0.63 -2.98 8.61
N LYS A 215 0.76 -4.05 9.43
CA LYS A 215 -0.30 -4.51 10.34
C LYS A 215 -0.60 -3.49 11.43
N GLU A 216 0.46 -2.99 12.06
CA GLU A 216 0.37 -2.27 13.33
C GLU A 216 0.46 -0.76 13.18
N LYS A 217 1.23 -0.28 12.20
CA LYS A 217 1.70 1.11 12.09
C LYS A 217 1.30 1.76 10.75
N ALA A 218 0.26 1.26 10.08
CA ALA A 218 -0.18 1.79 8.79
C ALA A 218 -0.50 3.30 8.81
N ARG A 219 -1.07 3.81 9.91
CA ARG A 219 -1.31 5.26 10.07
C ARG A 219 -0.01 6.06 10.21
N TYR A 220 0.96 5.54 10.95
CA TYR A 220 2.31 6.13 11.01
C TYR A 220 2.93 6.21 9.62
N PHE A 221 2.88 5.13 8.84
CA PHE A 221 3.40 5.11 7.48
C PHE A 221 2.75 6.19 6.60
N ARG A 222 1.41 6.29 6.64
CA ARG A 222 0.67 7.29 5.90
C ARG A 222 1.06 8.72 6.29
N ASP A 223 1.17 9.00 7.58
CA ASP A 223 1.53 10.35 8.05
C ASP A 223 3.02 10.65 7.81
N ALA A 224 3.89 9.65 7.80
CA ALA A 224 5.28 9.77 7.40
C ALA A 224 5.42 10.14 5.90
N LEU A 225 4.61 9.54 5.01
CA LEU A 225 4.56 9.93 3.59
C LEU A 225 4.11 11.38 3.42
N VAL A 226 3.13 11.83 4.22
CA VAL A 226 2.67 13.22 4.22
C VAL A 226 3.80 14.17 4.64
N LEU A 227 4.51 13.85 5.73
CA LEU A 227 5.62 14.66 6.22
C LEU A 227 6.81 14.69 5.26
N ASP A 228 7.12 13.58 4.60
CA ASP A 228 8.19 13.52 3.60
C ASP A 228 7.89 14.42 2.38
N ASN A 229 6.61 14.65 2.09
CA ASN A 229 6.12 15.43 0.95
C ASN A 229 5.52 16.79 1.32
N ALA A 230 5.64 17.21 2.57
CA ALA A 230 5.17 18.52 3.00
C ALA A 230 6.01 19.65 2.38
N THR A 231 5.52 20.88 2.47
CA THR A 231 6.28 22.07 2.07
C THR A 231 7.56 22.20 2.91
N VAL A 232 8.55 22.95 2.39
CA VAL A 232 9.89 23.07 2.99
C VAL A 232 9.86 23.35 4.50
N ALA A 233 8.94 24.18 4.97
CA ALA A 233 8.83 24.55 6.39
C ALA A 233 8.36 23.39 7.29
N LYS A 234 7.63 22.40 6.75
CA LYS A 234 7.03 21.28 7.51
C LYS A 234 7.58 19.92 7.11
N LYS A 235 8.45 19.85 6.09
CA LYS A 235 9.01 18.60 5.57
C LYS A 235 9.86 17.91 6.63
N ASN A 236 9.58 16.64 6.88
CA ASN A 236 10.37 15.81 7.77
C ASN A 236 10.44 14.34 7.32
N SER A 237 11.51 14.01 6.62
CA SER A 237 11.75 12.69 6.05
C SER A 237 12.14 11.61 7.08
N ILE A 238 12.52 11.98 8.31
CA ILE A 238 13.07 11.02 9.29
C ILE A 238 12.08 9.92 9.65
N TYR A 239 10.78 10.22 9.68
CA TYR A 239 9.77 9.23 10.04
C TYR A 239 9.60 8.18 8.94
N LEU A 240 9.69 8.61 7.67
CA LEU A 240 9.61 7.68 6.56
C LEU A 240 10.88 6.83 6.50
N THR A 241 12.05 7.43 6.75
CA THR A 241 13.32 6.72 6.88
C THR A 241 13.25 5.65 7.97
N ARG A 242 12.82 6.01 9.19
CA ARG A 242 12.64 5.03 10.28
C ARG A 242 11.71 3.88 9.89
N PHE A 243 10.63 4.15 9.15
CA PHE A 243 9.74 3.09 8.68
C PHE A 243 10.43 2.14 7.69
N PHE A 244 11.14 2.68 6.70
CA PHE A 244 11.87 1.91 5.71
C PHE A 244 13.03 1.11 6.32
N GLU A 245 13.78 1.71 7.24
CA GLU A 245 14.83 1.03 8.00
C GLU A 245 14.27 -0.12 8.85
N THR A 246 13.08 0.02 9.43
CA THR A 246 12.43 -1.07 10.15
C THR A 246 12.03 -2.22 9.22
N ILE A 247 11.41 -1.96 8.07
CA ILE A 247 10.91 -3.05 7.20
C ILE A 247 12.01 -3.72 6.35
N LEU A 248 13.15 -3.05 6.11
CA LEU A 248 14.22 -3.53 5.21
C LEU A 248 15.59 -3.75 5.87
N LEU A 249 15.88 -3.11 7.01
CA LEU A 249 17.20 -3.17 7.67
C LEU A 249 17.17 -3.80 9.07
N ASP A 250 16.02 -4.32 9.50
CA ASP A 250 15.79 -4.84 10.87
C ASP A 250 16.16 -3.82 11.97
N LYS A 251 16.06 -2.51 11.67
CA LYS A 251 16.31 -1.47 12.68
C LYS A 251 15.07 -1.25 13.53
N HIS A 252 15.23 -1.40 14.84
CA HIS A 252 14.15 -1.19 15.80
C HIS A 252 13.95 0.30 16.08
N HIS A 253 13.00 0.92 15.36
CA HIS A 253 12.54 2.28 15.63
C HIS A 253 11.20 2.29 16.34
N LEU A 254 10.99 3.28 17.20
CA LEU A 254 9.68 3.52 17.80
C LEU A 254 8.76 4.20 16.77
N LEU A 255 7.92 3.41 16.12
CA LEU A 255 6.94 3.88 15.14
C LEU A 255 5.63 4.28 15.84
N SER A 256 5.64 5.39 16.58
CA SER A 256 4.47 5.88 17.33
C SER A 256 3.82 7.07 16.64
N SER A 257 2.60 6.89 16.09
CA SER A 257 1.84 8.01 15.53
C SER A 257 1.63 9.10 16.58
N ARG A 258 1.35 8.74 17.84
CA ARG A 258 1.15 9.72 18.92
C ARG A 258 2.39 10.61 19.10
N GLN A 259 3.58 10.02 19.22
CA GLN A 259 4.80 10.79 19.40
C GLN A 259 5.14 11.63 18.17
N MET A 260 4.95 11.09 16.96
CA MET A 260 5.09 11.86 15.72
C MET A 260 4.19 13.11 15.73
N PHE A 261 2.91 12.97 16.13
CA PHE A 261 2.00 14.11 16.23
C PHE A 261 2.42 15.12 17.31
N GLU A 262 2.82 14.65 18.49
CA GLU A 262 3.30 15.50 19.59
C GLU A 262 4.55 16.29 19.17
N GLU A 263 5.53 15.64 18.53
CA GLU A 263 6.77 16.25 18.04
C GLU A 263 6.54 17.26 16.91
N VAL A 264 5.67 16.94 15.96
CA VAL A 264 5.43 17.79 14.78
C VAL A 264 4.56 19.01 15.11
N LEU A 265 3.52 18.84 15.92
CA LEU A 265 2.57 19.92 16.22
C LEU A 265 2.94 20.72 17.48
N GLY A 266 4.01 20.34 18.18
CA GLY A 266 4.43 21.03 19.41
C GLY A 266 3.40 20.97 20.53
N ILE A 267 2.58 19.90 20.56
CA ILE A 267 1.63 19.68 21.65
C ILE A 267 2.43 19.11 22.82
N GLU A 268 2.96 20.01 23.66
CA GLU A 268 3.59 19.61 24.93
C GLU A 268 2.59 18.90 25.85
N LYS A 269 3.11 17.95 26.64
CA LYS A 269 2.37 17.10 27.58
C LYS A 269 1.65 17.86 28.68
#